data_AF-A0AAU2MN64-F1
#
_entry.id   AF-A0AAU2MN64-F1
#
_cell.length_a   1.000
_cell.length_b   1.000
_cell.length_c   1.000
_cell.angle_alpha   90.00
_cell.angle_beta   90.00
_cell.angle_gamma   90.00
#
_symmetry.space_group_name_H-M   'P 1'
#
loop_
_entity.id
_entity.type
_entity.pdbx_description
1 polymer ?
#
loop_
_entity_poly.entity_id
_entity_poly.type
_entity_poly.pdbx_seq_one_letter_code
_entity_poly.pdbx_strand_id
1 'polypeptide(L)' 'MAPGGCHAREGHLRAPRKHIEHLEGGAVEGRQNGAEGPVTVRLGTWLDNVRKRAGKLTEQRRADLDELGMRG' A
#
# COMPACT_ATOMS: atom_id res chain seq x y z
N MET A 1 5.77 -19.63 -11.24
CA MET A 1 4.73 -19.16 -10.31
C MET A 1 5.10 -17.73 -9.91
N ALA A 2 4.47 -16.72 -10.51
CA ALA A 2 4.89 -15.33 -10.33
C ALA A 2 4.18 -14.70 -9.12
N PRO A 3 4.89 -14.11 -8.15
CA PRO A 3 4.28 -13.31 -7.09
C PRO A 3 4.02 -11.90 -7.65
N GLY A 4 3.06 -11.79 -8.57
CA GLY A 4 2.55 -10.51 -9.02
C GLY A 4 1.54 -10.01 -7.99
N GLY A 5 2.01 -9.15 -7.07
CA GLY A 5 1.14 -8.40 -6.17
C GLY A 5 0.04 -7.68 -6.97
N CYS A 6 -1.12 -7.50 -6.36
CA CYS A 6 -2.39 -7.02 -6.95
C CYS A 6 -2.25 -5.91 -8.02
N HIS A 7 -1.26 -5.03 -7.88
CA HIS A 7 -0.94 -3.98 -8.85
C HIS A 7 -0.61 -4.49 -10.27
N ALA A 8 0.05 -5.64 -10.40
CA ALA A 8 0.57 -6.14 -11.67
C ALA A 8 -0.51 -6.73 -12.61
N ARG A 9 -1.78 -6.85 -12.19
CA ARG A 9 -2.84 -7.43 -13.03
C ARG A 9 -3.98 -6.49 -13.42
N GLU A 10 -4.30 -5.45 -12.63
CA GLU A 10 -5.53 -4.65 -12.83
C GLU A 10 -5.29 -3.14 -13.06
N GLY A 11 -4.07 -2.64 -12.87
CA GLY A 11 -3.76 -1.22 -13.08
C GLY A 11 -4.44 -0.25 -12.10
N HIS A 12 -5.19 -0.75 -11.11
CA HIS A 12 -5.82 0.04 -10.06
C HIS A 12 -5.89 -0.76 -8.74
N LEU A 13 -5.67 -0.10 -7.61
CA LEU A 13 -5.74 -0.72 -6.28
C LEU A 13 -7.14 -0.60 -5.67
N ARG A 14 -8.05 -1.51 -6.03
CA ARG A 14 -9.34 -1.69 -5.33
C ARG A 14 -9.23 -2.71 -4.20
N ALA A 15 -8.43 -2.40 -3.17
CA ALA A 15 -8.33 -3.25 -1.99
C ALA A 15 -9.50 -2.98 -1.00
N PRO A 16 -10.26 -4.00 -0.56
CA PRO A 16 -11.24 -3.85 0.53
C PRO A 16 -10.58 -3.38 1.82
N ARG A 17 -11.32 -2.72 2.72
CA ARG A 17 -10.74 -2.18 3.98
C ARG A 17 -10.01 -3.22 4.85
N LYS A 18 -10.45 -4.47 4.81
CA LYS A 18 -9.84 -5.59 5.55
C LYS A 18 -8.70 -6.29 4.80
N HIS A 19 -8.30 -5.78 3.63
CA HIS A 19 -7.25 -6.38 2.80
C HIS A 19 -5.89 -6.33 3.49
N ILE A 20 -5.19 -7.46 3.43
CA ILE A 20 -3.87 -7.67 4.02
C ILE A 20 -2.97 -8.28 2.94
N GLU A 21 -1.82 -7.65 2.70
CA GLU A 21 -0.77 -8.15 1.81
C GLU A 21 0.35 -8.74 2.65
N HIS A 22 0.94 -9.83 2.16
CA HIS A 22 2.09 -10.50 2.77
C HIS A 22 3.26 -10.34 1.80
N LEU A 23 4.19 -9.45 2.13
CA LEU A 23 5.37 -9.19 1.30
C LEU A 23 6.53 -10.07 1.78
N GLU A 24 7.10 -10.89 0.90
CA GLU A 24 8.29 -11.68 1.22
C GLU A 24 9.51 -10.76 1.29
N GLY A 25 10.16 -10.67 2.45
CA GLY A 25 11.45 -10.02 2.62
C GLY A 25 11.44 -8.50 2.41
N GLY A 26 11.53 -7.74 3.50
CA GLY A 26 11.90 -6.33 3.40
C GLY A 26 11.97 -5.69 4.77
N ALA A 27 13.17 -5.30 5.20
CA ALA A 27 13.32 -4.29 6.23
C ALA A 27 12.66 -3.00 5.70
N VAL A 28 11.37 -2.83 5.95
CA VAL A 28 10.71 -1.55 5.72
C VAL A 28 11.30 -0.62 6.76
N GLU A 29 12.22 0.26 6.35
CA GLU A 29 12.74 1.30 7.22
C GLU A 29 11.55 2.07 7.84
N GLY A 30 11.45 2.03 9.16
CA GLY A 30 10.30 2.55 9.91
C GLY A 30 9.37 1.49 10.52
N ARG A 31 9.59 0.19 10.29
CA ARG A 31 8.96 -0.86 11.11
C ARG A 31 9.75 -1.01 12.40
N GLN A 32 9.14 -0.62 13.52
CA GLN A 32 9.67 -0.73 14.88
C GLN A 32 10.01 -2.16 15.37
N ASN A 33 9.81 -3.19 14.53
CA ASN A 33 10.17 -4.57 14.81
C ASN A 33 10.90 -5.13 13.59
N GLY A 34 12.23 -5.08 13.61
CA GLY A 34 13.14 -5.63 12.59
C GLY A 34 13.13 -7.16 12.56
N ALA A 35 11.96 -7.75 12.27
CA ALA A 35 11.83 -9.18 12.09
C ALA A 35 12.18 -9.53 10.64
N GLU A 36 13.24 -10.32 10.46
CA GLU A 36 13.55 -10.98 9.19
C GLU A 36 12.44 -12.02 8.91
N GLY A 37 11.50 -11.67 8.03
CA GLY A 37 10.34 -12.50 7.73
C GLY A 37 9.31 -11.74 6.89
N PRO A 38 8.26 -12.44 6.40
CA PRO A 38 7.24 -11.82 5.57
C PRO A 38 6.55 -10.66 6.30
N VAL A 39 6.50 -9.50 5.65
CA VAL A 39 5.89 -8.28 6.18
C VAL A 39 4.42 -8.27 5.86
N THR A 40 3.60 -8.44 6.89
CA THR A 40 2.16 -8.24 6.80
C THR A 40 1.82 -6.74 6.76
N VAL A 41 1.19 -6.28 5.67
CA VAL A 41 0.74 -4.90 5.47
C VAL A 41 -0.78 -4.86 5.40
N ARG A 42 -1.41 -4.08 6.28
CA ARG A 42 -2.87 -3.84 6.26
C ARG A 42 -3.23 -2.81 5.19
N LEU A 43 -3.02 -3.16 3.94
CA LEU A 43 -3.10 -2.25 2.79
C LEU A 43 -4.47 -1.57 2.68
N GLY A 44 -5.56 -2.31 2.92
CA GLY A 44 -6.91 -1.73 2.91
C GLY A 44 -7.16 -0.67 3.99
N THR A 45 -6.50 -0.81 5.14
CA THR A 45 -6.57 0.17 6.23
C THR A 45 -5.71 1.40 5.92
N TRP A 46 -4.54 1.19 5.31
CA TRP A 46 -3.68 2.28 4.87
C TRP A 46 -4.35 3.14 3.80
N LEU A 47 -4.95 2.52 2.77
CA LEU A 47 -5.69 3.24 1.72
C LEU A 47 -6.86 4.08 2.27
N ASP A 48 -7.64 3.52 3.21
CA ASP A 48 -8.72 4.27 3.88
C ASP A 48 -8.20 5.50 4.65
N ASN A 49 -7.06 5.37 5.33
CA ASN A 49 -6.42 6.48 6.04
C ASN A 49 -5.88 7.54 5.07
N VAL A 50 -5.28 7.12 3.95
CA VAL A 50 -4.80 8.01 2.88
C VAL A 50 -5.96 8.82 2.31
N ARG A 51 -7.09 8.17 1.98
CA ARG A 51 -8.31 8.85 1.51
C ARG A 51 -8.84 9.84 2.54
N LYS A 52 -8.97 9.42 3.80
CA LYS A 52 -9.43 10.29 4.90
C LYS A 52 -8.53 11.50 5.13
N ARG A 53 -7.22 11.34 4.92
CA ARG A 53 -6.22 12.40 5.11
C ARG A 53 -5.80 13.07 3.80
N ALA A 54 -6.53 12.85 2.71
CA ALA A 54 -6.16 13.37 1.39
C ALA A 54 -5.98 14.90 1.39
N GLY A 55 -6.81 15.62 2.14
CA GLY A 55 -6.68 17.07 2.30
C GLY A 55 -5.39 17.54 3.01
N LYS A 56 -4.68 16.64 3.71
CA LYS A 56 -3.41 16.90 4.39
C LYS A 56 -2.19 16.41 3.62
N LEU A 57 -2.39 15.77 2.45
CA LEU A 57 -1.29 15.35 1.60
C LEU A 57 -0.73 16.55 0.82
N THR A 58 0.60 16.59 0.70
CA THR A 58 1.28 17.50 -0.23
C THR A 58 0.90 17.16 -1.67
N GLU A 59 1.03 18.13 -2.58
CA GLU A 59 0.70 17.94 -3.99
C GLU A 59 1.53 16.83 -4.62
N GLN A 60 2.84 16.76 -4.32
CA GLN A 60 3.70 15.68 -4.79
C GLN A 60 3.19 14.31 -4.37
N ARG A 61 2.85 14.12 -3.09
CA ARG A 61 2.31 12.84 -2.62
C ARG A 61 0.96 12.50 -3.23
N ARG A 62 0.16 13.50 -3.61
CA ARG A 62 -1.09 13.25 -4.34
C ARG A 62 -0.80 12.75 -5.74
N ALA A 63 0.12 13.42 -6.46
CA ALA A 63 0.54 13.00 -7.80
C ALA A 63 1.11 11.57 -7.80
N ASP A 64 1.98 11.24 -6.85
CA ASP A 64 2.55 9.89 -6.71
C ASP A 64 1.44 8.83 -6.50
N LEU A 65 0.41 9.14 -5.70
CA LEU A 65 -0.71 8.24 -5.45
C LEU A 65 -1.68 8.13 -6.65
N ASP A 66 -1.83 9.22 -7.41
CA ASP A 66 -2.64 9.25 -8.62
C ASP A 66 -1.99 8.42 -9.73
N GLU A 67 -0.67 8.53 -9.91
CA GLU A 67 0.12 7.72 -10.87
C GLU A 67 0.00 6.23 -10.56
N LEU A 68 -0.06 5.86 -9.28
CA LEU A 68 -0.26 4.48 -8.82
C LEU A 68 -1.73 4.02 -8.87
N GLY A 69 -2.66 4.84 -9.36
CA GLY A 69 -4.09 4.51 -9.42
C GLY A 69 -4.72 4.26 -8.05
N MET A 70 -4.14 4.83 -6.99
CA MET A 70 -4.55 4.59 -5.60
C MET A 70 -5.60 5.60 -5.09
N ARG A 71 -5.88 6.65 -5.86
CA ARG A 71 -6.85 7.69 -5.52
C ARG A 71 -8.11 7.60 -6.40
N GLY A 72 -8.93 6.60 -6.11
CA GLY A 72 -10.34 6.52 -6.52
C GLY A 72 -11.27 6.86 -5.37
#